data_AF-A0A210PTI7-F1
#
_entry.id   AF-A0A210PTI7-F1
#
_cell.length_a   1.000
_cell.length_b   1.000
_cell.length_c   1.000
_cell.angle_alpha   90.00
_cell.angle_beta   90.00
_cell.angle_gamma   90.00
#
_symmetry.space_group_name_H-M   'P 1'
#
loop_
_entity.id
_entity.type
_entity.pdbx_description
1 polymer ?
#
loop_
_entity_poly.entity_id
_entity_poly.type
_entity_poly.pdbx_seq_one_letter_code
_entity_poly.pdbx_strand_id
1 'polypeptide(L)'
;MDKVKKSDLVELKALNAPPQDVKEILAATMTLLGKENARDYRTAKRELGSSTFLKTLSTFDVDSVSVEAAKKANEYIQGITVESVRKVSGASVSMFCWVQDVISQTEQIVIDFRAT
;
A
#
# COMPACT_ATOMS: atom_id res chain seq x y z
N MET A 1 -11.12 7.79 -6.51
CA MET A 1 -10.58 6.45 -6.25
C MET A 1 -11.35 5.80 -5.10
N ASP A 2 -11.50 4.48 -5.14
CA ASP A 2 -12.11 3.72 -4.05
C ASP A 2 -11.18 3.72 -2.83
N LYS A 3 -11.66 4.30 -1.73
CA LYS A 3 -10.93 4.28 -0.45
C LYS A 3 -10.92 2.87 0.11
N VAL A 4 -9.82 2.47 0.75
CA VAL A 4 -9.74 1.21 1.49
C VAL A 4 -10.80 1.18 2.58
N LYS A 5 -11.60 0.10 2.62
CA LYS A 5 -12.67 -0.11 3.61
C LYS A 5 -12.33 -1.25 4.56
N LYS A 6 -13.07 -1.35 5.67
CA LYS A 6 -12.91 -2.44 6.65
C LYS A 6 -13.10 -3.83 6.03
N SER A 7 -14.07 -3.98 5.13
CA SER A 7 -14.32 -5.23 4.39
C SER A 7 -13.10 -5.67 3.60
N ASP A 8 -12.39 -4.72 3.00
CA ASP A 8 -11.23 -4.98 2.16
C ASP A 8 -10.08 -5.56 3.00
N LEU A 9 -9.87 -5.00 4.20
CA LEU A 9 -8.88 -5.52 5.14
C LEU A 9 -9.20 -6.95 5.61
N VAL A 10 -10.49 -7.23 5.85
CA VAL A 10 -10.94 -8.58 6.23
C VAL A 10 -10.66 -9.58 5.10
N GLU A 11 -10.95 -9.20 3.86
CA GLU A 11 -10.72 -10.03 2.68
C GLU A 11 -9.22 -10.28 2.43
N LEU A 12 -8.39 -9.23 2.46
CA LEU A 12 -6.94 -9.35 2.33
C LEU A 12 -6.33 -10.24 3.42
N LYS A 13 -6.83 -10.12 4.67
CA LYS A 13 -6.41 -10.98 5.78
C LYS A 13 -6.83 -12.44 5.56
N ALA A 14 -7.97 -12.69 4.91
CA ALA A 14 -8.46 -14.04 4.65
C ALA A 14 -7.61 -14.81 3.61
N LEU A 15 -6.76 -14.11 2.83
CA LEU A 15 -5.84 -14.75 1.89
C LEU A 15 -4.82 -15.63 2.64
N ASN A 16 -4.89 -16.94 2.42
CA ASN A 16 -3.96 -17.91 3.03
C ASN A 16 -2.63 -17.98 2.28
N ALA A 17 -2.67 -17.88 0.95
CA ALA A 17 -1.51 -17.84 0.07
C ALA A 17 -1.74 -16.80 -1.03
N PRO A 18 -1.54 -15.50 -0.73
CA PRO A 18 -1.78 -14.44 -1.72
C PRO A 18 -0.87 -14.61 -2.96
N PRO A 19 -1.36 -14.25 -4.17
CA PRO A 19 -0.53 -14.14 -5.37
C PRO A 19 0.66 -13.18 -5.16
N GLN A 20 1.67 -13.27 -6.03
CA GLN A 20 2.87 -12.43 -5.90
C GLN A 20 2.52 -10.94 -5.94
N ASP A 21 1.68 -10.50 -6.88
CA ASP A 21 1.23 -9.10 -6.98
C ASP A 21 0.68 -8.57 -5.64
N VAL A 22 -0.14 -9.35 -4.95
CA VAL A 22 -0.71 -8.93 -3.65
C VAL A 22 0.37 -8.86 -2.57
N LYS A 23 1.36 -9.77 -2.57
CA LYS A 23 2.48 -9.70 -1.63
C LYS A 23 3.31 -8.45 -1.85
N GLU A 24 3.58 -8.09 -3.10
CA GLU A 24 4.32 -6.88 -3.45
C GLU A 24 3.54 -5.61 -3.06
N ILE A 25 2.22 -5.58 -3.29
CA ILE A 25 1.35 -4.49 -2.82
C ILE A 25 1.45 -4.32 -1.31
N LEU A 26 1.35 -5.41 -0.54
CA LEU A 26 1.47 -5.37 0.91
C LEU A 26 2.88 -4.95 1.37
N ALA A 27 3.92 -5.36 0.65
CA ALA A 27 5.30 -4.93 0.92
C ALA A 27 5.47 -3.42 0.70
N ALA A 28 4.91 -2.90 -0.38
CA ALA A 28 4.88 -1.46 -0.65
C ALA A 28 4.13 -0.70 0.45
N THR A 29 2.95 -1.19 0.86
CA THR A 29 2.18 -0.61 1.98
C THR A 29 3.01 -0.53 3.26
N MET A 30 3.66 -1.64 3.67
CA MET A 30 4.47 -1.65 4.89
C MET A 30 5.69 -0.74 4.78
N THR A 31 6.28 -0.63 3.59
CA THR A 31 7.39 0.29 3.30
C THR A 31 6.98 1.75 3.49
N LEU A 32 5.82 2.14 2.96
CA LEU A 32 5.28 3.50 3.11
C LEU A 32 4.94 3.81 4.58
N LEU A 33 4.45 2.82 5.32
CA LEU A 33 4.17 2.95 6.76
C LEU A 33 5.43 2.97 7.66
N GLY A 34 6.63 2.93 7.08
CA GLY A 34 7.89 2.88 7.83
C GLY A 34 8.09 1.61 8.65
N LYS A 35 7.38 0.52 8.33
CA LYS A 35 7.48 -0.74 9.06
C LYS A 35 8.61 -1.61 8.53
N GLU A 36 9.51 -2.01 9.43
CA GLU A 36 10.53 -3.01 9.12
C GLU A 36 9.88 -4.36 8.76
N ASN A 37 10.52 -5.13 7.87
CA ASN A 37 10.07 -6.43 7.34
C ASN A 37 8.95 -6.41 6.28
N ALA A 38 8.87 -5.36 5.45
CA ALA A 38 7.95 -5.27 4.31
C ALA A 38 7.86 -6.54 3.43
N ARG A 39 8.95 -7.32 3.30
CA ARG A 39 8.97 -8.54 2.47
C ARG A 39 8.29 -9.76 3.10
N ASP A 40 7.99 -9.74 4.40
CA ASP A 40 7.27 -10.84 5.05
C ASP A 40 5.76 -10.55 5.10
N TYR A 41 5.02 -11.17 4.18
CA TYR A 41 3.57 -11.03 4.12
C TYR A 41 2.85 -11.54 5.39
N ARG A 42 3.46 -12.41 6.22
CA ARG A 42 2.86 -12.84 7.49
C ARG A 42 2.81 -11.70 8.49
N THR A 43 3.88 -10.90 8.54
CA THR A 43 3.93 -9.68 9.32
C THR A 43 2.93 -8.66 8.81
N ALA A 44 2.86 -8.45 7.49
CA ALA A 44 1.83 -7.59 6.89
C ALA A 44 0.39 -8.07 7.20
N LYS A 45 0.13 -9.38 7.15
CA LYS A 45 -1.17 -9.98 7.47
C LYS A 45 -1.58 -9.78 8.93
N ARG A 46 -0.63 -9.77 9.86
CA ARG A 46 -0.88 -9.41 11.27
C ARG A 46 -1.32 -7.95 11.39
N GLU A 47 -0.64 -7.05 10.68
CA GLU A 47 -0.96 -5.62 10.64
C GLU A 47 -2.34 -5.33 10.05
N LEU A 48 -2.69 -5.98 8.94
CA LEU A 48 -4.05 -5.90 8.35
C LEU A 48 -5.14 -6.31 9.36
N GLY A 49 -4.80 -7.18 10.31
CA GLY A 49 -5.70 -7.63 11.36
C GLY A 49 -5.81 -6.70 12.57
N SER A 50 -4.99 -5.65 12.64
CA SER A 50 -5.05 -4.69 13.75
C SER A 50 -6.33 -3.84 13.68
N SER A 51 -6.95 -3.61 14.83
CA SER A 51 -8.14 -2.76 14.95
C SER A 51 -7.88 -1.30 14.54
N THR A 52 -6.62 -0.87 14.57
CA THR A 52 -6.21 0.49 14.23
C THR A 52 -5.76 0.67 12.79
N PHE A 53 -5.56 -0.42 12.02
CA PHE A 53 -4.93 -0.35 10.70
C PHE A 53 -5.71 0.50 9.70
N LEU A 54 -7.04 0.34 9.66
CA LEU A 54 -7.88 1.18 8.78
C LEU A 54 -7.74 2.67 9.12
N LYS A 55 -7.69 2.98 10.43
CA LYS A 55 -7.49 4.36 10.88
C LYS A 55 -6.13 4.87 10.41
N THR A 56 -5.07 4.08 10.58
CA THR A 56 -3.72 4.39 10.10
C THR A 56 -3.72 4.75 8.61
N LEU A 57 -4.38 3.98 7.75
CA LEU A 57 -4.45 4.31 6.32
C LEU A 57 -5.29 5.57 6.03
N SER A 58 -6.38 5.76 6.76
CA SER A 58 -7.31 6.88 6.53
C SER A 58 -6.78 8.24 6.99
N THR A 59 -5.91 8.23 8.00
CA THR A 59 -5.28 9.42 8.56
C THR A 59 -3.78 9.42 8.29
N PHE A 60 -3.36 8.70 7.24
CA PHE A 60 -1.95 8.58 6.90
C PHE A 60 -1.41 9.93 6.45
N ASP A 61 -0.31 10.36 7.07
CA ASP A 61 0.36 11.61 6.76
C ASP A 61 1.38 11.37 5.65
N VAL A 62 1.06 11.80 4.43
CA VAL A 62 1.93 11.59 3.26
C VAL A 62 3.20 12.44 3.32
N ASP A 63 3.19 13.59 4.01
CA ASP A 63 4.38 14.44 4.18
C ASP A 63 5.45 13.74 5.04
N SER A 64 5.06 12.75 5.84
CA SER A 64 5.98 11.93 6.63
C SER A 64 6.77 10.90 5.80
N VAL A 65 6.37 10.65 4.55
CA VAL A 65 7.00 9.64 3.68
C VAL A 65 8.30 10.18 3.09
N SER A 66 9.39 9.44 3.28
CA SER A 66 10.67 9.78 2.64
C SER A 66 10.65 9.44 1.14
N VAL A 67 11.39 10.21 0.34
CA VAL A 67 11.52 9.97 -1.11
C VAL A 67 12.08 8.57 -1.40
N GLU A 68 12.99 8.08 -0.55
CA GLU A 68 13.57 6.75 -0.65
C GLU A 68 12.53 5.66 -0.39
N ALA A 69 11.65 5.86 0.62
CA ALA A 69 10.56 4.93 0.92
C ALA A 69 9.55 4.88 -0.24
N ALA A 70 9.17 6.05 -0.79
CA ALA A 70 8.27 6.12 -1.95
C ALA A 70 8.86 5.43 -3.19
N LYS A 71 10.13 5.68 -3.50
CA LYS A 71 10.83 5.00 -4.61
C LYS A 71 10.87 3.49 -4.43
N LYS A 72 11.24 3.02 -3.23
CA LYS A 72 11.27 1.59 -2.92
C LYS A 72 9.89 0.95 -2.98
N ALA A 73 8.85 1.65 -2.51
CA ALA A 73 7.46 1.20 -2.64
C ALA A 73 7.05 1.07 -4.11
N ASN A 74 7.47 2.02 -4.97
CA ASN A 74 7.21 1.98 -6.40
C ASN A 74 7.89 0.80 -7.09
N GLU A 75 9.13 0.46 -6.72
CA GLU A 75 9.83 -0.72 -7.25
C GLU A 75 9.06 -2.03 -7.03
N TYR A 76 8.39 -2.19 -5.88
CA TYR A 76 7.58 -3.38 -5.59
C TYR A 76 6.37 -3.48 -6.52
N ILE A 77 5.71 -2.35 -6.79
CA ILE A 77 4.48 -2.34 -7.58
C ILE A 77 4.71 -2.07 -9.08
N GLN A 78 5.98 -1.91 -9.48
CA GLN A 78 6.34 -1.67 -10.87
C GLN A 78 5.91 -2.85 -11.74
N GLY A 79 5.12 -2.58 -12.78
CA GLY A 79 4.61 -3.61 -13.69
C GLY A 79 3.33 -4.31 -13.21
N ILE A 80 2.88 -4.08 -11.98
CA ILE A 80 1.55 -4.49 -11.52
C ILE A 80 0.51 -3.57 -12.14
N THR A 81 -0.60 -4.14 -12.63
CA THR A 81 -1.67 -3.38 -13.28
C THR A 81 -2.96 -3.52 -12.51
N VAL A 82 -3.84 -2.51 -12.58
CA VAL A 82 -5.18 -2.60 -11.99
C VAL A 82 -5.93 -3.84 -12.51
N GLU A 83 -5.72 -4.23 -13.77
CA GLU A 83 -6.35 -5.41 -14.36
C GLU A 83 -5.82 -6.73 -13.76
N SER A 84 -4.51 -6.86 -13.54
CA SER A 84 -3.94 -8.06 -12.89
C SER A 84 -4.43 -8.20 -11.46
N VAL A 85 -4.48 -7.10 -10.71
CA VAL A 85 -4.92 -7.07 -9.31
C VAL A 85 -6.43 -7.31 -9.19
N ARG A 86 -7.23 -6.78 -10.11
CA ARG A 86 -8.70 -6.97 -10.13
C ARG A 86 -9.10 -8.44 -10.27
N LYS A 87 -8.29 -9.24 -10.97
CA LYS A 87 -8.51 -10.69 -11.10
C LYS A 87 -8.35 -11.42 -9.76
N VAL A 88 -7.60 -10.84 -8.81
CA VAL A 88 -7.49 -11.36 -7.46
C VAL A 88 -8.71 -10.95 -6.66
N SER A 89 -8.91 -9.65 -6.44
CA SER A 89 -10.09 -9.16 -5.73
C SER A 89 -10.26 -7.63 -5.75
N GLY A 90 -11.46 -7.16 -5.40
CA GLY A 90 -11.75 -5.73 -5.22
C GLY A 90 -10.95 -5.10 -4.07
N ALA A 91 -10.74 -5.85 -2.97
CA ALA A 91 -9.93 -5.39 -1.86
C ALA A 91 -8.45 -5.21 -2.22
N SER A 92 -7.94 -6.08 -3.10
CA SER A 92 -6.57 -5.96 -3.60
C SER A 92 -6.40 -4.70 -4.45
N VAL A 93 -7.43 -4.35 -5.25
CA VAL A 93 -7.44 -3.12 -6.05
C VAL A 93 -7.48 -1.88 -5.16
N SER A 94 -8.33 -1.83 -4.14
CA SER A 94 -8.41 -0.65 -3.26
C SER A 94 -7.10 -0.42 -2.51
N MET A 95 -6.42 -1.48 -2.07
CA MET A 95 -5.09 -1.39 -1.46
C MET A 95 -4.02 -0.94 -2.47
N PHE A 96 -4.02 -1.50 -3.68
CA PHE A 96 -3.09 -1.08 -4.73
C PHE A 96 -3.25 0.41 -5.08
N CYS A 97 -4.49 0.88 -5.23
CA CYS A 97 -4.76 2.29 -5.49
C CYS A 97 -4.31 3.18 -4.34
N TRP A 98 -4.46 2.77 -3.08
CA TRP A 98 -3.94 3.53 -1.94
C TRP A 98 -2.40 3.67 -2.00
N VAL A 99 -1.68 2.60 -2.34
CA VAL A 99 -0.21 2.66 -2.51
C VAL A 99 0.17 3.63 -3.63
N GLN A 100 -0.49 3.55 -4.79
CA GLN A 100 -0.24 4.45 -5.91
C GLN A 100 -0.50 5.92 -5.54
N ASP A 101 -1.63 6.18 -4.86
CA ASP A 101 -2.03 7.52 -4.44
C ASP A 101 -1.00 8.16 -3.51
N VAL A 102 -0.49 7.40 -2.53
CA VAL A 102 0.56 7.89 -1.61
C VAL A 102 1.88 8.17 -2.34
N ILE A 103 2.30 7.29 -3.26
CA ILE A 103 3.52 7.50 -4.05
C ILE A 103 3.38 8.77 -4.91
N SER A 104 2.28 8.91 -5.65
CA SER A 104 2.06 10.07 -6.52
C SER A 104 1.98 11.39 -5.73
N GLN A 105 1.34 11.39 -4.56
CA GLN A 105 1.30 12.56 -3.68
C GLN A 105 2.70 12.93 -3.17
N THR A 106 3.49 11.93 -2.74
CA THR A 106 4.88 12.16 -2.28
C THR A 106 5.74 12.76 -3.40
N GLU A 107 5.60 12.27 -4.63
CA GLU A 107 6.31 12.82 -5.79
C GLU A 107 5.89 14.27 -6.09
N GLN A 108 4.60 14.58 -6.00
CA GLN A 108 4.10 15.94 -6.21
C GLN A 108 4.62 16.92 -5.16
N ILE A 109 4.66 16.54 -3.88
CA ILE A 109 5.23 17.36 -2.79
C ILE A 109 6.68 17.72 -3.09
N VAL A 110 7.48 16.76 -3.58
CA VAL A 110 8.89 17.00 -3.95
C VAL A 110 9.01 17.96 -5.13
N ILE A 111 8.11 17.87 -6.11
CA ILE A 111 8.09 18.77 -7.27
C ILE A 111 7.76 20.19 -6.81
N ASP A 112 6.72 20.35 -5.99
CA ASP A 112 6.25 21.66 -5.52
C ASP A 112 7.32 22.37 -4.68
N PHE A 113 8.03 21.63 -3.82
CA PHE A 113 9.16 22.18 -3.05
C PHE A 113 10.31 22.65 -3.95
N ARG A 114 10.60 21.93 -5.04
CA ARG A 114 11.67 22.29 -5.99
C ARG A 114 11.32 23.48 -6.89
N ALA A 115 10.04 23.81 -6.99
CA ALA A 115 9.55 24.91 -7.82
C ALA A 115 9.52 26.27 -7.08
N THR A 116 9.86 26.29 -5.78
CA THR A 116 9.89 27.49 -4.92
C THR A 116 11.33 27.93 -4.66
#